data_AF-H1G7A6-F1
#
_entry.id   AF-H1G7A6-F1
#
_cell.length_a   1.000
_cell.length_b   1.000
_cell.length_c   1.000
_cell.angle_alpha   90.00
_cell.angle_beta   90.00
_cell.angle_gamma   90.00
#
_symmetry.space_group_name_H-M   'P 1'
#
loop_
_entity.id
_entity.type
_entity.pdbx_description
1 polymer ?
#
loop_
_entity_poly.entity_id
_entity_poly.type
_entity_poly.pdbx_seq_one_letter_code
_entity_poly.pdbx_strand_id
1 'polypeptide(L)'
;MTTIKSPKKLIEVALPLDDINAAAAREKSIRHGHPSTLHLWWARRPLAAARAVLFAQLVNDPGYQRELGYGVNKQEAEIKREKLFQIIRDLVKWENTNNEEVLGRAREAIRESWRETCHLNRNHPQAAELFNPDQLPAFHDPFAGGGSIPLEAQRLGLESHASDPGVSPRFR
;
A
#
# COMPACT_ATOMS: atom_id res chain seq x y z
N MET A 1 3.73 4.23 -29.70
CA MET A 1 3.64 4.38 -28.24
C MET A 1 4.81 3.62 -27.64
N THR A 2 5.68 4.26 -26.85
CA THR A 2 6.73 3.57 -26.10
C THR A 2 6.10 2.71 -25.01
N THR A 3 6.46 1.44 -24.93
CA THR A 3 5.91 0.52 -23.92
C THR A 3 6.47 0.84 -22.54
N ILE A 4 5.59 1.07 -21.57
CA ILE A 4 5.95 1.24 -20.16
C ILE A 4 6.26 -0.14 -19.56
N LYS A 5 7.39 -0.23 -18.85
CA LYS A 5 7.80 -1.42 -18.11
C LYS A 5 7.24 -1.37 -16.70
N SER A 6 6.32 -2.26 -16.37
CA SER A 6 5.70 -2.34 -15.06
C SER A 6 6.05 -3.67 -14.39
N PRO A 7 6.93 -3.69 -13.36
CA PRO A 7 7.16 -4.88 -12.57
C PRO A 7 5.89 -5.34 -11.86
N LYS A 8 5.68 -6.65 -11.76
CA LYS A 8 4.61 -7.22 -10.92
C LYS A 8 4.72 -6.69 -9.49
N LYS A 9 3.58 -6.29 -8.93
CA LYS A 9 3.47 -5.85 -7.54
C LYS A 9 3.32 -7.03 -6.60
N LEU A 10 3.68 -6.82 -5.34
CA LEU A 10 3.62 -7.87 -4.31
C LEU A 10 2.20 -8.46 -4.19
N ILE A 11 1.17 -7.62 -4.28
CA ILE A 11 -0.25 -8.02 -4.23
C ILE A 11 -0.65 -9.00 -5.34
N GLU A 12 0.03 -8.98 -6.49
CA GLU A 12 -0.27 -9.88 -7.61
C GLU A 12 0.31 -11.28 -7.43
N VAL A 13 1.26 -11.44 -6.50
CA VAL A 13 2.03 -12.67 -6.33
C VAL A 13 1.67 -13.36 -5.03
N ALA A 14 1.80 -12.68 -3.89
CA ALA A 14 1.54 -13.29 -2.59
C ALA A 14 1.39 -12.25 -1.47
N LEU A 15 0.57 -12.59 -0.47
CA LEU A 15 0.35 -11.80 0.75
C LEU A 15 0.22 -12.70 1.97
N PRO A 16 0.65 -12.23 3.17
CA PRO A 16 0.42 -12.94 4.43
C PRO A 16 -1.03 -12.75 4.89
N LEU A 17 -1.97 -13.39 4.19
CA LEU A 17 -3.42 -13.19 4.38
C LEU A 17 -3.87 -13.57 5.79
N ASP A 18 -3.32 -14.62 6.39
CA ASP A 18 -3.69 -15.06 7.73
C ASP A 18 -3.40 -13.98 8.78
N ASP A 19 -2.22 -13.35 8.70
CA ASP A 19 -1.81 -12.25 9.59
C ASP A 19 -2.71 -11.01 9.39
N ILE A 20 -2.98 -10.64 8.13
CA ILE A 20 -3.84 -9.51 7.78
C ILE A 20 -5.27 -9.75 8.29
N ASN A 21 -5.80 -10.94 8.08
CA ASN A 21 -7.16 -11.32 8.49
C ASN A 21 -7.31 -11.35 10.01
N ALA A 22 -6.32 -11.90 10.72
CA ALA A 22 -6.31 -11.90 12.19
C ALA A 22 -6.29 -10.48 12.76
N ALA A 23 -5.46 -9.60 12.22
CA ALA A 23 -5.39 -8.19 12.63
C ALA A 23 -6.69 -7.43 12.32
N ALA A 24 -7.26 -7.62 11.13
CA ALA A 24 -8.52 -7.00 10.72
C ALA A 24 -9.71 -7.47 11.58
N ALA A 25 -9.74 -8.75 11.95
CA ALA A 25 -10.75 -9.30 12.86
C ALA A 25 -10.63 -8.69 14.28
N ARG A 26 -9.40 -8.53 14.78
CA ARG A 26 -9.13 -7.87 16.07
C ARG A 26 -9.54 -6.40 16.07
N GLU A 27 -9.28 -5.66 14.99
CA GLU A 27 -9.74 -4.26 14.87
C GLU A 27 -11.27 -4.14 14.99
N LYS A 28 -12.00 -5.13 14.46
CA LYS A 28 -13.46 -5.18 14.58
C LYS A 28 -13.93 -5.45 16.02
N SER A 29 -13.16 -6.19 16.82
CA SER A 29 -13.53 -6.55 18.20
C SER A 29 -13.16 -5.51 19.25
N ILE A 30 -12.20 -4.61 18.99
CA ILE A 30 -11.78 -3.51 19.89
C ILE A 30 -12.87 -2.42 20.07
N ARG A 31 -14.02 -2.55 19.40
CA ARG A 31 -15.06 -1.52 19.27
C ARG A 31 -15.89 -1.20 20.51
N HIS A 32 -15.56 -1.67 21.71
CA HIS A 32 -16.34 -1.30 22.89
C HIS A 32 -16.01 0.14 23.34
N GLY A 33 -16.93 1.09 23.15
CA GLY A 33 -16.87 2.44 23.73
C GLY A 33 -16.15 3.54 22.92
N HIS A 34 -15.86 3.35 21.63
CA HIS A 34 -15.18 4.35 20.80
C HIS A 34 -16.14 5.11 19.86
N PRO A 35 -16.01 6.43 19.61
CA PRO A 35 -16.91 7.19 18.72
C PRO A 35 -17.10 6.61 17.31
N SER A 36 -16.15 5.79 16.84
CA SER A 36 -16.24 5.04 15.60
C SER A 36 -17.32 3.94 15.57
N THR A 37 -18.00 3.65 16.68
CA THR A 37 -19.20 2.79 16.73
C THR A 37 -20.51 3.53 16.58
N LEU A 38 -20.52 4.87 16.53
CA LEU A 38 -21.74 5.66 16.44
C LEU A 38 -22.45 5.52 15.08
N HIS A 39 -21.70 5.29 13.99
CA HIS A 39 -22.27 5.13 12.65
C HIS A 39 -21.29 4.34 11.76
N LEU A 40 -21.79 3.30 11.09
CA LEU A 40 -21.04 2.59 10.05
C LEU A 40 -21.22 3.30 8.70
N TRP A 41 -20.19 4.01 8.22
CA TRP A 41 -20.18 4.52 6.85
C TRP A 41 -20.12 3.36 5.85
N TRP A 42 -20.79 3.50 4.71
CA TRP A 42 -20.66 2.56 3.60
C TRP A 42 -19.18 2.44 3.17
N ALA A 43 -18.75 1.21 2.84
CA ALA A 43 -17.40 0.88 2.38
C ALA A 43 -16.23 1.04 3.39
N ARG A 44 -16.48 1.09 4.71
CA ARG A 44 -15.38 1.15 5.70
C ARG A 44 -14.55 -0.13 5.73
N ARG A 45 -13.32 -0.06 5.20
CA ARG A 45 -12.31 -1.14 5.28
C ARG A 45 -11.58 -1.10 6.62
N PRO A 46 -11.22 -2.26 7.22
CA PRO A 46 -10.29 -2.31 8.34
C PRO A 46 -9.00 -1.59 7.99
N LEU A 47 -8.48 -0.76 8.89
CA LEU A 47 -7.24 -0.01 8.68
C LEU A 47 -6.06 -0.95 8.44
N ALA A 48 -6.01 -2.08 9.16
CA ALA A 48 -5.00 -3.12 8.96
C ALA A 48 -4.99 -3.62 7.50
N ALA A 49 -6.16 -3.95 6.96
CA ALA A 49 -6.29 -4.44 5.58
C ALA A 49 -5.98 -3.35 4.56
N ALA A 50 -6.48 -2.12 4.76
CA ALA A 50 -6.21 -0.99 3.86
C ALA A 50 -4.70 -0.70 3.76
N ARG A 51 -4.01 -0.64 4.89
CA ARG A 51 -2.56 -0.41 4.99
C ARG A 51 -1.74 -1.51 4.29
N ALA A 52 -2.08 -2.78 4.54
CA ALA A 52 -1.39 -3.91 3.92
C ALA A 52 -1.57 -3.93 2.40
N VAL A 53 -2.78 -3.69 1.91
CA VAL A 53 -3.09 -3.66 0.48
C VAL A 53 -2.37 -2.49 -0.20
N LEU A 54 -2.41 -1.28 0.38
CA LEU A 54 -1.70 -0.12 -0.17
C LEU A 54 -0.19 -0.37 -0.26
N PHE A 55 0.42 -0.86 0.81
CA PHE A 55 1.84 -1.20 0.81
C PHE A 55 2.17 -2.22 -0.29
N ALA A 56 1.39 -3.29 -0.41
CA ALA A 56 1.61 -4.34 -1.39
C ALA A 56 1.34 -3.92 -2.84
N GLN A 57 0.52 -2.90 -3.07
CA GLN A 57 0.29 -2.31 -4.38
C GLN A 57 1.47 -1.43 -4.83
N LEU A 58 2.21 -0.84 -3.88
CA LEU A 58 3.29 0.08 -4.17
C LEU A 58 4.63 -0.65 -4.34
N VAL A 59 4.83 -1.75 -3.59
CA VAL A 59 6.07 -2.52 -3.58
C VAL A 59 6.12 -3.56 -4.72
N ASN A 60 7.25 -3.65 -5.40
CA ASN A 60 7.47 -4.63 -6.48
C ASN A 60 7.78 -6.02 -5.89
N ASP A 61 7.32 -7.09 -6.56
CA ASP A 61 7.77 -8.44 -6.23
C ASP A 61 9.22 -8.65 -6.70
N PRO A 62 10.13 -9.19 -5.86
CA PRO A 62 11.53 -9.37 -6.21
C PRO A 62 11.78 -10.52 -7.21
N GLY A 63 10.76 -11.34 -7.52
CA GLY A 63 10.90 -12.51 -8.37
C GLY A 63 11.29 -12.17 -9.81
N TYR A 64 12.07 -13.06 -10.43
CA TYR A 64 12.50 -12.89 -11.82
C TYR A 64 11.34 -12.84 -12.81
N GLN A 65 11.31 -11.80 -13.64
CA GLN A 65 10.31 -11.54 -14.67
C GLN A 65 10.99 -11.58 -16.05
N ARG A 66 10.73 -12.65 -16.81
CA ARG A 66 11.33 -12.89 -18.14
C ARG A 66 11.08 -11.75 -19.13
N GLU A 67 9.88 -11.17 -19.09
CA GLU A 67 9.46 -10.08 -19.98
C GLU A 67 10.27 -8.79 -19.76
N LEU A 68 10.72 -8.56 -18.52
CA LEU A 68 11.52 -7.39 -18.16
C LEU A 68 13.02 -7.68 -18.12
N GLY A 69 13.42 -8.97 -18.12
CA GLY A 69 14.79 -9.41 -17.87
C GLY A 69 15.30 -8.96 -16.51
N TYR A 70 14.41 -8.85 -15.51
CA TYR A 70 14.65 -8.20 -14.23
C TYR A 70 14.20 -9.09 -13.06
N GLY A 71 14.81 -8.92 -11.90
CA GLY A 71 14.49 -9.65 -10.66
C GLY A 71 15.53 -10.70 -10.29
N VAL A 72 15.32 -11.39 -9.17
CA VAL A 72 16.27 -12.38 -8.63
C VAL A 72 15.78 -13.81 -8.77
N ASN A 73 16.69 -14.77 -8.59
CA ASN A 73 16.37 -16.19 -8.60
C ASN A 73 15.32 -16.53 -7.53
N LYS A 74 14.58 -17.63 -7.72
CA LYS A 74 13.45 -18.04 -6.88
C LYS A 74 13.79 -18.08 -5.38
N GLN A 75 14.93 -18.66 -5.01
CA GLN A 75 15.36 -18.76 -3.60
C GLN A 75 15.62 -17.38 -2.98
N GLU A 76 16.32 -16.49 -3.69
CA GLU A 76 16.57 -15.13 -3.24
C GLU A 76 15.29 -14.29 -3.19
N ALA A 77 14.37 -14.53 -4.14
CA ALA A 77 13.07 -13.87 -4.19
C ALA A 77 12.23 -14.23 -2.96
N GLU A 78 12.24 -15.50 -2.54
CA GLU A 78 11.54 -15.95 -1.33
C GLU A 78 12.10 -15.27 -0.08
N ILE A 79 13.43 -15.15 0.06
CA ILE A 79 14.07 -14.45 1.19
C ILE A 79 13.69 -12.97 1.22
N LYS A 80 13.77 -12.28 0.07
CA LYS A 80 13.40 -10.87 -0.04
C LYS A 80 11.90 -10.66 0.22
N ARG A 81 11.05 -11.56 -0.28
CA ARG A 81 9.60 -11.51 -0.08
C ARG A 81 9.24 -11.69 1.39
N GLU A 82 9.91 -12.59 2.09
CA GLU A 82 9.68 -12.78 3.53
C GLU A 82 10.03 -11.52 4.34
N LYS A 83 11.07 -10.76 3.94
CA LYS A 83 11.36 -9.44 4.56
C LYS A 83 10.21 -8.45 4.35
N LEU A 84 9.63 -8.42 3.15
CA LEU A 84 8.46 -7.57 2.85
C LEU A 84 7.22 -8.02 3.64
N PHE A 85 7.03 -9.33 3.79
CA PHE A 85 5.95 -9.89 4.61
C PHE A 85 6.13 -9.52 6.08
N GLN A 86 7.36 -9.53 6.59
CA GLN A 86 7.61 -9.10 7.95
C GLN A 86 7.25 -7.61 8.17
N ILE A 87 7.49 -6.74 7.18
CA ILE A 87 7.00 -5.35 7.21
C ILE A 87 5.47 -5.33 7.27
N ILE A 88 4.78 -6.11 6.44
CA ILE A 88 3.30 -6.19 6.47
C ILE A 88 2.81 -6.67 7.84
N ARG A 89 3.39 -7.74 8.41
CA ARG A 89 3.01 -8.27 9.72
C ARG A 89 3.16 -7.25 10.84
N ASP A 90 4.18 -6.39 10.75
CA ASP A 90 4.35 -5.30 11.71
C ASP A 90 3.40 -4.14 11.45
N LEU A 91 3.17 -3.80 10.18
CA LEU A 91 2.24 -2.75 9.77
C LEU A 91 0.81 -3.05 10.21
N VAL A 92 0.34 -4.30 10.13
CA VAL A 92 -1.07 -4.62 10.45
C VAL A 92 -1.40 -4.63 11.94
N LYS A 93 -0.39 -4.67 12.82
CA LYS A 93 -0.59 -4.63 14.28
C LYS A 93 -1.16 -3.28 14.70
N TRP A 94 -2.23 -3.32 15.51
CA TRP A 94 -2.91 -2.11 16.00
C TRP A 94 -1.94 -1.18 16.76
N GLU A 95 -1.08 -1.78 17.58
CA GLU A 95 -0.09 -1.13 18.43
C GLU A 95 0.96 -0.34 17.61
N ASN A 96 1.17 -0.71 16.35
CA ASN A 96 2.17 -0.09 15.47
C ASN A 96 1.60 1.01 14.56
N THR A 97 0.33 1.37 14.71
CA THR A 97 -0.38 2.28 13.79
C THR A 97 0.30 3.65 13.63
N ASN A 98 1.01 4.14 14.66
CA ASN A 98 1.78 5.38 14.63
C ASN A 98 3.27 5.15 14.97
N ASN A 99 3.77 3.92 14.79
CA ASN A 99 5.17 3.60 15.07
C ASN A 99 6.04 4.04 13.87
N GLU A 100 6.77 5.13 14.03
CA GLU A 100 7.60 5.72 12.97
C GLU A 100 8.75 4.81 12.51
N GLU A 101 9.23 3.89 13.34
CA GLU A 101 10.24 2.92 12.92
C GLU A 101 9.65 1.94 11.88
N VAL A 102 8.43 1.44 12.14
CA VAL A 102 7.71 0.54 11.24
C VAL A 102 7.29 1.27 9.98
N LEU A 103 6.73 2.48 10.12
CA LEU A 103 6.33 3.31 8.98
C LEU A 103 7.54 3.73 8.14
N GLY A 104 8.68 4.02 8.76
CA GLY A 104 9.94 4.35 8.09
C GLY A 104 10.43 3.21 7.21
N ARG A 105 10.45 1.96 7.73
CA ARG A 105 10.79 0.76 6.94
C ARG A 105 9.85 0.58 5.74
N ALA A 106 8.55 0.79 5.94
CA ALA A 106 7.56 0.67 4.87
C ALA A 106 7.76 1.74 3.78
N ARG A 107 7.94 3.01 4.19
CA ARG A 107 8.22 4.14 3.29
C ARG A 107 9.47 3.91 2.46
N GLU A 108 10.54 3.37 3.07
CA GLU A 108 11.78 3.10 2.35
C GLU A 108 11.60 1.98 1.32
N ALA A 109 10.93 0.88 1.67
CA ALA A 109 10.65 -0.19 0.72
C ALA A 109 9.80 0.28 -0.49
N ILE A 110 8.86 1.20 -0.25
CA ILE A 110 8.08 1.86 -1.30
C ILE A 110 8.98 2.71 -2.21
N ARG A 111 9.87 3.53 -1.62
CA ARG A 111 10.81 4.38 -2.38
C ARG A 111 11.80 3.56 -3.20
N GLU A 112 12.35 2.49 -2.64
CA GLU A 112 13.22 1.56 -3.37
C GLU A 112 12.50 0.96 -4.58
N SER A 113 11.27 0.48 -4.37
CA SER A 113 10.43 -0.06 -5.45
C SER A 113 10.12 0.97 -6.53
N TRP A 114 9.87 2.23 -6.15
CA TRP A 114 9.62 3.31 -7.09
C TRP A 114 10.86 3.68 -7.89
N ARG A 115 12.02 3.82 -7.24
CA ARG A 115 13.31 4.08 -7.90
C ARG A 115 13.64 3.00 -8.92
N GLU A 116 13.36 1.73 -8.59
CA GLU A 116 13.49 0.61 -9.50
C GLU A 116 12.58 0.76 -10.74
N THR A 117 11.30 1.05 -10.53
CA THR A 117 10.36 1.30 -11.64
C THR A 117 10.83 2.48 -12.51
N CYS A 118 11.34 3.55 -11.91
CA CYS A 118 11.92 4.68 -12.65
C CYS A 118 13.14 4.26 -13.47
N HIS A 119 14.03 3.46 -12.88
CA HIS A 119 15.23 2.97 -13.56
C HIS A 119 14.91 2.11 -14.80
N LEU A 120 13.87 1.28 -14.71
CA LEU A 120 13.40 0.46 -15.83
C LEU A 120 12.83 1.30 -16.98
N ASN A 121 12.26 2.46 -16.65
CA ASN A 121 11.60 3.36 -17.61
C ASN A 121 12.44 4.61 -17.95
N ARG A 122 13.72 4.66 -17.57
CA ARG A 122 14.60 5.84 -17.76
C ARG A 122 14.73 6.32 -19.21
N ASN A 123 14.52 5.43 -20.18
CA ASN A 123 14.60 5.73 -21.61
C ASN A 123 13.26 6.17 -22.20
N HIS A 124 12.21 6.32 -21.39
CA HIS A 124 10.90 6.78 -21.83
C HIS A 124 10.97 8.28 -22.23
N PRO A 125 10.34 8.73 -23.33
CA PRO A 125 10.39 10.12 -23.77
C PRO A 125 9.92 11.13 -22.71
N GLN A 126 9.00 10.70 -21.84
CA GLN A 126 8.47 11.50 -20.72
C GLN A 126 9.04 11.04 -19.35
N ALA A 127 10.21 10.40 -19.31
CA ALA A 127 10.77 9.87 -18.07
C ALA A 127 10.98 10.94 -16.99
N ALA A 128 11.36 12.16 -17.38
CA ALA A 128 11.56 13.27 -16.46
C ALA A 128 10.28 13.67 -15.71
N GLU A 129 9.11 13.49 -16.33
CA GLU A 129 7.80 13.84 -15.75
C GLU A 129 7.15 12.64 -15.05
N LEU A 130 7.10 11.48 -15.72
CA LEU A 130 6.35 10.31 -15.26
C LEU A 130 7.13 9.40 -14.31
N PHE A 131 8.46 9.45 -14.34
CA PHE A 131 9.35 8.53 -13.64
C PHE A 131 10.45 9.27 -12.87
N ASN A 132 10.05 10.29 -12.12
CA ASN A 132 10.94 11.03 -11.23
C ASN A 132 11.24 10.19 -9.96
N PRO A 133 12.49 9.75 -9.73
CA PRO A 133 12.85 8.89 -8.59
C PRO A 133 12.74 9.59 -7.22
N ASP A 134 12.72 10.93 -7.19
CA ASP A 134 12.67 11.72 -5.95
C ASP A 134 11.23 12.07 -5.53
N GLN A 135 10.26 11.88 -6.44
CA GLN A 135 8.86 12.19 -6.20
C GLN A 135 8.00 10.93 -6.39
N LEU A 136 7.36 10.47 -5.31
CA LEU A 136 6.37 9.40 -5.41
C LEU A 136 5.10 9.91 -6.13
N PRO A 137 4.41 9.05 -6.90
CA PRO A 137 3.13 9.42 -7.49
C PRO A 137 2.09 9.77 -6.43
N ALA A 138 1.24 10.76 -6.72
CA ALA A 138 0.11 11.11 -5.86
C ALA A 138 -0.94 9.99 -5.86
N PHE A 139 -1.55 9.76 -4.70
CA PHE A 139 -2.62 8.78 -4.49
C PHE A 139 -3.98 9.47 -4.55
N HIS A 140 -4.85 9.03 -5.47
CA HIS A 140 -6.18 9.58 -5.65
C HIS A 140 -7.27 8.54 -5.33
N ASP A 141 -8.14 8.85 -4.37
CA ASP A 141 -9.32 8.04 -4.03
C ASP A 141 -10.62 8.85 -4.21
N PRO A 142 -11.32 8.72 -5.35
CA PRO A 142 -12.56 9.47 -5.62
C PRO A 142 -13.79 8.91 -4.89
N PHE A 143 -13.66 7.81 -4.14
CA PHE A 143 -14.75 7.17 -3.39
C PHE A 143 -14.28 6.82 -1.97
N ALA A 144 -13.73 7.82 -1.29
CA ALA A 144 -13.03 7.67 -0.02
C ALA A 144 -13.91 7.12 1.11
N GLY A 145 -15.23 7.33 1.05
CA GLY A 145 -16.20 6.88 2.05
C GLY A 145 -15.75 7.22 3.48
N GLY A 146 -15.50 6.18 4.27
CA GLY A 146 -15.01 6.32 5.66
C GLY A 146 -13.56 6.80 5.82
N GLY A 147 -12.83 7.09 4.73
CA GLY A 147 -11.50 7.69 4.74
C GLY A 147 -10.34 6.75 5.11
N SER A 148 -10.58 5.46 5.30
CA SER A 148 -9.54 4.51 5.73
C SER A 148 -8.36 4.43 4.76
N ILE A 149 -8.61 4.36 3.46
CA ILE A 149 -7.55 4.24 2.43
C ILE A 149 -6.71 5.51 2.33
N PRO A 150 -7.27 6.72 2.14
CA PRO A 150 -6.46 7.93 2.04
C PRO A 150 -5.68 8.24 3.34
N LEU A 151 -6.24 7.94 4.51
CA LEU A 151 -5.52 8.05 5.78
C LEU A 151 -4.27 7.16 5.82
N GLU A 152 -4.40 5.90 5.42
CA GLU A 152 -3.27 4.97 5.40
C GLU A 152 -2.26 5.30 4.28
N ALA A 153 -2.73 5.81 3.15
CA ALA A 153 -1.85 6.32 2.09
C ALA A 153 -0.96 7.47 2.59
N GLN A 154 -1.53 8.40 3.35
CA GLN A 154 -0.78 9.48 3.98
C GLN A 154 0.23 8.96 5.01
N ARG A 155 -0.14 7.96 5.83
CA ARG A 155 0.79 7.31 6.77
C ARG A 155 1.98 6.67 6.07
N LEU A 156 1.75 6.08 4.89
CA LEU A 156 2.80 5.51 4.03
C LEU A 156 3.60 6.55 3.25
N GLY A 157 3.37 7.85 3.49
CA GLY A 157 4.16 8.95 2.93
C GLY A 157 3.76 9.37 1.52
N LEU A 158 2.56 9.01 1.06
CA LEU A 158 2.02 9.46 -0.22
C LEU A 158 1.33 10.81 -0.07
N GLU A 159 1.42 11.63 -1.11
CA GLU A 159 0.51 12.76 -1.30
C GLU A 159 -0.89 12.19 -1.62
N SER A 160 -1.84 12.32 -0.69
CA SER A 160 -3.15 11.68 -0.80
C SER A 160 -4.26 12.71 -1.04
N HIS A 161 -5.00 12.51 -2.13
CA HIS A 161 -6.17 13.29 -2.53
C HIS A 161 -7.40 12.39 -2.46
N ALA A 162 -8.42 12.81 -1.72
CA ALA A 162 -9.59 12.01 -1.48
C ALA A 162 -10.86 12.82 -1.74
N SER A 163 -11.88 12.19 -2.32
CA SER A 163 -13.19 12.77 -2.52
C SER A 163 -14.26 11.70 -2.28
N ASP A 164 -15.47 12.10 -1.93
CA ASP A 164 -16.60 11.18 -1.80
C ASP A 164 -17.87 11.87 -2.29
N PRO A 165 -18.63 11.27 -3.24
CA PRO A 165 -19.87 11.86 -3.74
C PRO A 165 -21.07 11.66 -2.78
N GLY A 166 -20.89 10.91 -1.69
CA GLY A 166 -21.94 10.62 -0.71
C GLY A 166 -22.28 11.84 0.15
N VAL A 167 -23.44 12.43 -0.09
CA VAL A 167 -24.08 13.31 0.89
C VAL A 167 -24.62 12.41 2.00
N SER A 168 -24.18 12.64 3.24
CA SER A 168 -24.76 12.02 4.44
C SER A 168 -26.30 12.01 4.33
N PRO A 169 -26.99 10.87 4.53
CA PRO A 169 -28.43 10.91 4.70
C PRO A 169 -28.67 11.68 6.00
N ARG A 170 -29.29 12.84 5.81
CA ARG A 170 -29.87 13.73 6.81
C ARG A 170 -30.10 13.05 8.16
N PHE A 171 -29.60 13.68 9.22
CA PHE A 171 -30.31 13.66 10.51
C PHE A 171 -31.79 13.97 10.23
N ARG A 172 -32.64 12.96 10.34
CA ARG A 172 -34.09 13.08 10.46
C ARG A 172 -34.49 12.41 11.77
#